data_AF-A0A7C9JHW8-F1
#
_entry.id   AF-A0A7C9JHW8-F1
#
_cell.length_a   1.000
_cell.length_b   1.000
_cell.length_c   1.000
_cell.angle_alpha   90.00
_cell.angle_beta   90.00
_cell.angle_gamma   90.00
#
_symmetry.space_group_name_H-M   'P 1'
#
loop_
_entity.id
_entity.type
_entity.pdbx_description
1 polymer ?
#
loop_
_entity_poly.entity_id
_entity_poly.type
_entity_poly.pdbx_seq_one_letter_code
_entity_poly.pdbx_strand_id
1 'polypeptide(L)' 'MQAYTVEQVAKILNIGRDKVYALLRTKQLNSIKIGKLRRITDQHLSDFISSLEE' A
#
# COMPACT_ATOMS: atom_id res chain seq x y z
N MET A 1 -0.33 4.28 15.16
CA MET A 1 -0.77 4.33 13.75
C MET A 1 0.36 4.92 12.93
N GLN A 2 1.02 4.08 12.13
CA GLN A 2 2.10 4.51 11.24
C GLN A 2 1.58 4.56 9.79
N ALA A 3 2.06 5.54 9.03
CA ALA A 3 1.77 5.62 7.61
C ALA A 3 3.07 5.58 6.80
N TYR A 4 3.01 4.88 5.67
CA TYR A 4 4.13 4.56 4.80
C TYR A 4 3.97 5.23 3.44
N THR A 5 5.09 5.61 2.83
CA THR A 5 5.12 5.99 1.40
C THR A 5 5.02 4.76 0.51
N VAL A 6 4.79 4.97 -0.78
CA VAL A 6 4.81 3.92 -1.79
C VAL A 6 6.16 3.20 -1.81
N GLU A 7 7.26 3.93 -1.68
CA GLU A 7 8.62 3.39 -1.63
C GLU A 7 8.86 2.50 -0.41
N GLN A 8 8.32 2.89 0.75
CA GLN A 8 8.44 2.09 1.97
C GLN A 8 7.63 0.79 1.85
N VAL A 9 6.40 0.86 1.34
CA VAL A 9 5.58 -0.33 1.09
C VAL A 9 6.23 -1.27 0.08
N ALA A 10 6.81 -0.74 -1.00
CA ALA A 10 7.54 -1.52 -1.99
C ALA A 10 8.67 -2.35 -1.33
N LYS A 11 9.40 -1.74 -0.38
CA LYS A 11 10.43 -2.44 0.40
C LYS A 11 9.84 -3.48 1.36
N ILE A 12 8.76 -3.15 2.07
CA ILE A 12 8.10 -4.06 3.03
C ILE A 12 7.60 -5.31 2.33
N LEU A 13 6.92 -5.16 1.19
CA LEU A 13 6.35 -6.27 0.42
C LEU A 13 7.37 -6.92 -0.53
N ASN A 14 8.60 -6.40 -0.59
CA ASN A 14 9.65 -6.82 -1.52
C ASN A 14 9.19 -6.87 -2.99
N ILE A 15 8.47 -5.83 -3.44
CA ILE A 15 7.97 -5.68 -4.82
C ILE A 15 8.39 -4.34 -5.43
N GLY A 16 8.32 -4.22 -6.76
CA GLY A 16 8.60 -2.96 -7.45
C GLY A 16 7.57 -1.86 -7.12
N ARG A 17 8.01 -0.59 -7.11
CA ARG A 17 7.11 0.58 -6.91
C ARG A 17 5.95 0.59 -7.91
N ASP A 18 6.21 0.20 -9.16
CA ASP A 18 5.20 0.14 -10.21
C ASP A 18 4.10 -0.87 -9.88
N LYS A 19 4.45 -1.98 -9.22
CA LYS A 19 3.49 -2.96 -8.72
C LYS A 19 2.64 -2.35 -7.61
N VAL A 20 3.24 -1.62 -6.66
CA VAL A 20 2.48 -0.90 -5.62
C VAL A 20 1.52 0.12 -6.25
N TYR A 21 1.97 0.91 -7.23
CA TYR A 21 1.08 1.83 -7.95
C TYR A 21 -0.04 1.10 -8.70
N ALA A 22 0.23 -0.07 -9.28
CA ALA A 22 -0.81 -0.88 -9.90
C ALA A 22 -1.85 -1.33 -8.86
N LEU A 23 -1.42 -1.84 -7.69
CA LEU A 23 -2.32 -2.24 -6.60
C LEU A 23 -3.18 -1.08 -6.08
N LEU A 24 -2.59 0.11 -5.96
CA LEU A 24 -3.31 1.34 -5.57
C LEU A 24 -4.32 1.77 -6.65
N ARG A 25 -3.96 1.61 -7.93
CA ARG A 25 -4.83 1.95 -9.08
C ARG A 25 -6.00 0.98 -9.21
N THR A 26 -5.79 -0.31 -8.94
CA THR A 26 -6.83 -1.34 -8.96
C THR A 26 -7.63 -1.42 -7.66
N LYS A 27 -7.31 -0.58 -6.66
CA LYS A 27 -7.91 -0.59 -5.31
C LYS A 27 -7.73 -1.92 -4.56
N GLN A 28 -6.77 -2.76 -4.96
CA GLN A 28 -6.38 -3.94 -4.18
C GLN A 28 -5.62 -3.53 -2.92
N LEU A 29 -4.87 -2.43 -2.98
CA LEU A 29 -4.23 -1.84 -1.81
C LEU A 29 -4.87 -0.48 -1.50
N ASN A 30 -5.27 -0.28 -0.24
CA ASN A 30 -5.88 0.97 0.22
C ASN A 30 -4.84 2.06 0.54
N SER A 31 -5.26 3.32 0.47
CA SER A 31 -4.39 4.46 0.81
C SER A 31 -5.18 5.70 1.22
N ILE A 32 -4.57 6.53 2.05
CA ILE A 32 -5.01 7.89 2.38
C ILE A 32 -4.35 8.85 1.39
N LYS A 33 -5.15 9.75 0.80
CA LYS A 33 -4.66 10.82 -0.07
C LYS A 33 -4.43 12.09 0.75
N ILE A 34 -3.22 12.63 0.71
CA ILE A 34 -2.85 13.90 1.34
C ILE A 34 -2.34 14.83 0.23
N GLY A 35 -3.23 15.65 -0.33
CA GLY A 35 -2.93 16.45 -1.52
C GLY A 35 -2.52 15.58 -2.71
N LYS A 36 -1.27 15.74 -3.18
CA LYS A 36 -0.68 14.91 -4.25
C LYS A 36 -0.03 13.62 -3.75
N LEU A 37 0.11 13.45 -2.44
CA LEU A 37 0.80 12.32 -1.83
C LEU A 37 -0.19 11.20 -1.48
N ARG A 38 0.28 9.95 -1.58
CA ARG A 38 -0.41 8.78 -1.03
C ARG A 38 0.33 8.27 0.19
N ARG A 39 -0.43 7.83 1.19
CA ARG A 39 0.06 7.20 2.41
C ARG A 39 -0.71 5.91 2.65
N ILE A 40 0.02 4.82 2.86
CA ILE A 40 -0.55 3.50 3.17
C ILE A 40 -0.36 3.28 4.66
N THR A 41 -1.44 3.03 5.40
CA THR A 41 -1.37 2.79 6.83
C THR A 41 -0.97 1.36 7.12
N ASP A 42 -0.53 1.11 8.34
CA ASP A 42 -0.43 -0.23 8.92
C ASP A 42 -1.71 -1.06 8.69
N GLN A 43 -2.89 -0.48 8.95
CA GLN A 43 -4.17 -1.17 8.71
C GLN A 43 -4.36 -1.58 7.25
N HIS A 44 -4.12 -0.67 6.29
CA HIS A 44 -4.28 -0.99 4.87
C HIS A 44 -3.35 -2.10 4.39
N LEU A 45 -2.15 -2.20 4.96
CA LEU A 45 -1.23 -3.31 4.67
C LEU A 45 -1.73 -4.62 5.27
N SER A 46 -2.19 -4.59 6.52
CA SER A 46 -2.76 -5.77 7.18
C SER A 46 -3.94 -6.31 6.39
N ASP A 47 -4.91 -5.46 6.02
CA ASP A 47 -6.09 -5.84 5.25
C ASP A 47 -5.70 -6.46 3.91
N PHE A 48 -4.70 -5.88 3.23
CA PHE A 48 -4.20 -6.38 1.96
C PHE A 48 -3.57 -7.76 2.11
N ILE A 49 -2.69 -7.96 3.10
CA ILE A 49 -2.05 -9.26 3.35
C ILE A 49 -3.09 -10.32 3.71
N SER A 50 -4.03 -10.00 4.61
CA SER A 50 -5.11 -10.93 4.96
C SER A 50 -5.94 -11.33 3.75
N SER A 51 -6.20 -10.41 2.80
CA SER A 51 -6.93 -10.73 1.57
C SER A 51 -6.18 -11.66 0.59
N LEU A 52 -4.87 -11.88 0.78
CA LEU A 52 -4.07 -12.81 -0.03
C LEU A 52 -3.92 -14.20 0.61
N GLU A 53 -4.25 -14.32 1.90
CA GLU A 53 -4.16 -15.58 2.65
C GLU A 53 -5.47 -16.39 2.61
N GLU A 54 -6.57 -15.79 2.12
CA GLU A 54 -7.85 -16.44 1.80
C GLU A 54 -7.89 -17.01 0.38
#